data_AF-A0A0F2NVL8-F1
#
_entry.id   AF-A0A0F2NVL8-F1
#
_cell.length_a   1.000
_cell.length_b   1.000
_cell.length_c   1.000
_cell.angle_alpha   90.00
_cell.angle_beta   90.00
_cell.angle_gamma   90.00
#
_symmetry.space_group_name_H-M   'P 1'
#
loop_
_entity.id
_entity.type
_entity.pdbx_description
1 polymer ?
#
loop_
_entity_poly.entity_id
_entity_poly.type
_entity_poly.pdbx_seq_one_letter_code
_entity_poly.pdbx_strand_id
1 'polypeptide(L)'
;MSNDHNESLAAIKIQQENIQTSIRGLQEIVQKVRQQIAAKRGEIHAIKDAHVPASVATERFTSHVRTKAERSGFERQVWEFWKPDRYSPGVLFPGFGSENPEAPNIAAIDIDAALCFLFQDEIIERFKAITAEGLKPGLPLDERPAVLAKLEAELLQLEIEEEALIVELDRMGFPIERREDARPEVVLEWQD
;
A
#
# COMPACT_ATOMS: atom_id res chain seq x y z
N MET A 1 -64.63 30.01 17.86
CA MET A 1 -63.26 30.17 18.38
C MET A 1 -62.56 28.86 18.73
N SER A 2 -63.25 27.72 18.97
CA SER A 2 -62.56 26.43 19.18
C SER A 2 -62.10 25.70 17.91
N ASN A 3 -62.58 26.06 16.72
CA ASN A 3 -62.23 25.35 15.48
C ASN A 3 -60.83 25.74 14.97
N ASP A 4 -60.49 27.03 15.00
CA ASP A 4 -59.21 27.56 14.51
C ASP A 4 -57.99 27.04 15.30
N HIS A 5 -58.16 26.75 16.60
CA HIS A 5 -57.08 26.19 17.43
C HIS A 5 -56.77 24.74 17.05
N ASN A 6 -57.79 23.94 16.72
CA ASN A 6 -57.61 22.55 16.30
C ASN A 6 -56.96 22.45 14.90
N GLU A 7 -57.33 23.35 13.98
CA GLU A 7 -56.70 23.42 12.66
C GLU A 7 -55.21 23.82 12.75
N SER A 8 -54.88 24.75 13.65
CA SER A 8 -53.49 25.15 13.91
C SER A 8 -52.63 24.01 14.48
N LEU A 9 -53.16 23.24 15.44
CA LEU A 9 -52.44 22.09 16.03
C LEU A 9 -52.20 20.98 14.99
N ALA A 10 -53.16 20.72 14.11
CA ALA A 10 -53.01 19.74 13.03
C ALA A 10 -51.91 20.15 12.04
N ALA A 11 -51.85 21.43 11.65
CA ALA A 11 -50.82 21.95 10.76
C ALA A 11 -49.41 21.83 11.37
N ILE A 12 -49.25 22.16 12.66
CA ILE A 12 -47.99 22.02 13.39
C ILE A 12 -47.52 20.56 13.41
N LYS A 13 -48.44 19.63 13.67
CA LYS A 13 -48.14 18.19 13.70
C LYS A 13 -47.64 17.68 12.35
N ILE A 14 -48.32 18.04 11.25
CA ILE A 14 -47.92 17.67 9.89
C ILE A 14 -46.53 18.24 9.57
N GLN A 15 -46.28 19.49 9.95
CA GLN A 15 -44.97 20.12 9.75
C GLN A 15 -43.86 19.39 10.53
N GLN A 16 -44.12 18.99 11.78
CA GLN A 16 -43.18 18.21 12.59
C GLN A 16 -42.88 16.84 11.97
N GLU A 17 -43.90 16.12 11.49
CA GLU A 17 -43.73 14.82 10.82
C GLU A 17 -42.90 14.95 9.53
N ASN A 18 -43.11 16.01 8.75
CA ASN A 18 -42.32 16.29 7.55
C ASN A 18 -40.85 16.56 7.90
N ILE A 19 -40.59 17.38 8.92
CA ILE A 19 -39.22 17.67 9.39
C ILE A 19 -38.52 16.39 9.85
N GLN A 20 -39.19 15.57 10.66
CA GLN A 20 -38.63 14.29 11.12
C GLN A 20 -38.33 13.33 9.96
N THR A 21 -39.17 13.32 8.94
CA THR A 21 -38.95 12.51 7.73
C THR A 21 -37.73 13.01 6.95
N SER A 22 -37.57 14.33 6.79
CA SER A 22 -36.41 14.92 6.14
C SER A 22 -35.11 14.63 6.89
N ILE A 23 -35.10 14.77 8.22
CA ILE A 23 -33.91 14.49 9.05
C ILE A 23 -33.48 13.04 8.91
N ARG A 24 -34.44 12.10 8.96
CA ARG A 24 -34.14 10.67 8.76
C ARG A 24 -33.55 10.42 7.37
N GLY A 25 -34.10 11.06 6.33
CA GLY A 25 -33.56 10.99 4.98
C GLY A 25 -32.12 11.47 4.90
N LEU A 26 -31.79 12.63 5.50
CA LEU A 26 -30.42 13.15 5.54
C LEU A 26 -29.48 12.23 6.31
N GLN A 27 -29.90 11.69 7.46
CA GLN A 27 -29.13 10.70 8.22
C GLN A 27 -28.79 9.46 7.39
N GLU A 28 -29.76 8.93 6.65
CA GLU A 28 -29.52 7.80 5.75
C GLU A 28 -28.54 8.14 4.63
N ILE A 29 -28.58 9.36 4.10
CA ILE A 29 -27.63 9.83 3.08
C ILE A 29 -26.22 9.92 3.68
N VAL A 30 -26.05 10.52 4.87
CA VAL A 30 -24.75 10.57 5.57
C VAL A 30 -24.17 9.16 5.76
N GLN A 31 -24.99 8.20 6.19
CA GLN A 31 -24.51 6.82 6.34
C GLN A 31 -24.08 6.18 5.02
N LYS A 32 -24.77 6.47 3.91
CA LYS A 32 -24.36 6.01 2.58
C LYS A 32 -23.04 6.63 2.15
N VAL A 33 -22.85 7.93 2.35
CA VAL A 33 -21.58 8.62 2.04
C VAL A 33 -20.44 8.02 2.87
N ARG A 34 -20.64 7.76 4.17
CA ARG A 34 -19.65 7.08 5.01
C ARG A 34 -19.24 5.70 4.49
N GLN A 35 -20.22 4.91 4.03
CA GLN A 35 -19.93 3.61 3.41
C GLN A 35 -19.10 3.76 2.14
N GLN A 36 -19.40 4.76 1.30
CA GLN A 36 -18.63 5.05 0.09
C GLN A 36 -17.20 5.50 0.42
N ILE A 37 -17.01 6.34 1.43
CA ILE A 37 -15.69 6.76 1.92
C ILE A 37 -14.88 5.55 2.39
N ALA A 38 -15.48 4.68 3.21
CA ALA A 38 -14.82 3.46 3.67
C ALA A 38 -14.42 2.54 2.51
N ALA A 39 -15.31 2.36 1.52
CA ALA A 39 -15.02 1.59 0.31
C ALA A 39 -13.86 2.19 -0.49
N LYS A 40 -13.85 3.51 -0.72
CA LYS A 40 -12.79 4.22 -1.45
C LYS A 40 -11.44 4.14 -0.75
N ARG A 41 -11.41 4.25 0.59
CA ARG A 41 -10.19 4.04 1.37
C ARG A 41 -9.68 2.60 1.24
N GLY A 42 -10.58 1.62 1.23
CA GLY A 42 -10.27 0.23 0.94
C GLY A 42 -9.63 0.04 -0.44
N GLU A 43 -10.19 0.68 -1.48
CA GLU A 43 -9.61 0.67 -2.84
C GLU A 43 -8.19 1.27 -2.86
N ILE A 44 -8.00 2.43 -2.23
CA ILE A 44 -6.69 3.10 -2.13
C ILE A 44 -5.68 2.18 -1.45
N HIS A 45 -6.04 1.59 -0.31
CA HIS A 45 -5.16 0.69 0.43
C HIS A 45 -4.82 -0.56 -0.39
N ALA A 46 -5.81 -1.16 -1.06
CA ALA A 46 -5.60 -2.32 -1.93
C ALA A 46 -4.61 -2.02 -3.07
N ILE A 47 -4.62 -0.81 -3.63
CA ILE A 47 -3.66 -0.41 -4.69
C ILE A 47 -2.28 -0.13 -4.11
N LYS A 48 -2.19 0.53 -2.94
CA LYS A 48 -0.90 0.82 -2.27
C LYS A 48 -0.19 -0.47 -1.88
N ASP A 49 -0.94 -1.47 -1.42
CA ASP A 49 -0.40 -2.75 -0.96
C ASP A 49 -0.27 -3.81 -2.08
N ALA A 50 -0.76 -3.51 -3.28
CA ALA A 50 -0.69 -4.44 -4.40
C ALA A 50 0.76 -4.73 -4.80
N HIS A 51 1.07 -6.03 -4.98
CA HIS A 51 2.33 -6.49 -5.52
C HIS A 51 2.68 -5.78 -6.84
N VAL A 52 3.96 -5.51 -7.06
CA VAL A 52 4.45 -4.98 -8.34
C VAL A 52 4.17 -5.97 -9.48
N PRO A 53 4.05 -5.51 -10.73
CA PRO A 53 3.91 -6.41 -11.88
C PRO A 53 5.04 -7.45 -11.92
N ALA A 54 4.72 -8.69 -12.29
CA ALA A 54 5.68 -9.80 -12.35
C ALA A 54 6.89 -9.49 -13.25
N SER A 55 6.68 -8.75 -14.34
CA SER A 55 7.75 -8.27 -15.22
C SER A 55 8.75 -7.38 -14.47
N VAL A 56 8.25 -6.40 -13.70
CA VAL A 56 9.10 -5.50 -12.91
C VAL A 56 9.77 -6.24 -11.76
N ALA A 57 9.06 -7.14 -11.07
CA ALA A 57 9.66 -7.99 -10.03
C ALA A 57 10.83 -8.81 -10.60
N THR A 58 10.60 -9.45 -11.75
CA THR A 58 11.61 -10.26 -12.47
C THR A 58 12.80 -9.42 -12.88
N GLU A 59 12.57 -8.22 -13.43
CA GLU A 59 13.64 -7.31 -13.82
C GLU A 59 14.49 -6.88 -12.62
N ARG A 60 13.85 -6.44 -11.53
CA ARG A 60 14.54 -6.05 -10.28
C ARG A 60 15.34 -7.21 -9.70
N PHE A 61 14.74 -8.40 -9.64
CA PHE A 61 15.40 -9.60 -9.14
C PHE A 61 16.58 -10.02 -10.02
N THR A 62 16.41 -10.02 -11.34
CA THR A 62 17.47 -10.33 -12.30
C THR A 62 18.64 -9.35 -12.16
N SER A 63 18.35 -8.06 -12.06
CA SER A 63 19.36 -7.02 -11.82
C SER A 63 20.10 -7.24 -10.49
N HIS A 64 19.37 -7.60 -9.43
CA HIS A 64 19.95 -7.90 -8.13
C HIS A 64 20.89 -9.12 -8.18
N VAL A 65 20.46 -10.23 -8.77
CA VAL A 65 21.27 -11.45 -8.91
C VAL A 65 22.55 -11.18 -9.70
N ARG A 66 22.45 -10.48 -10.85
CA ARG A 66 23.61 -10.10 -11.66
C ARG A 66 24.60 -9.22 -10.89
N THR A 67 24.08 -8.20 -10.21
CA THR A 67 24.92 -7.31 -9.39
C THR A 67 25.65 -8.08 -8.28
N LYS A 68 24.99 -9.05 -7.64
CA LYS A 68 25.63 -9.92 -6.65
C LYS A 68 26.67 -10.85 -7.29
N ALA A 69 26.36 -11.46 -8.43
CA ALA A 69 27.28 -12.33 -9.16
C ALA A 69 28.59 -11.60 -9.52
N GLU A 70 28.49 -10.38 -10.06
CA GLU A 70 29.63 -9.52 -10.39
C GLU A 70 30.48 -9.17 -9.15
N ARG A 71 29.83 -8.94 -8.00
CA ARG A 71 30.51 -8.58 -6.75
C ARG A 71 31.13 -9.76 -6.01
N SER A 72 30.83 -10.99 -6.40
CA SER A 72 31.32 -12.20 -5.73
C SER A 72 32.84 -12.27 -5.65
N GLY A 73 33.55 -11.63 -6.61
CA GLY A 73 34.99 -11.78 -6.75
C GLY A 73 35.41 -13.24 -6.98
N PHE A 74 34.46 -14.12 -7.30
CA PHE A 74 34.67 -15.55 -7.41
C PHE A 74 35.57 -15.88 -8.60
N GLU A 75 35.50 -15.10 -9.68
CA GLU A 75 36.44 -15.17 -10.81
C GLU A 75 37.90 -15.04 -10.36
N ARG A 76 38.18 -14.13 -9.41
CA ARG A 76 39.53 -13.95 -8.86
C ARG A 76 39.97 -15.19 -8.07
N GLN A 77 39.05 -15.83 -7.35
CA GLN A 77 39.33 -17.07 -6.61
C GLN A 77 39.59 -18.23 -7.57
N VAL A 78 38.75 -18.39 -8.61
CA VAL A 78 38.95 -19.37 -9.68
C VAL A 78 40.30 -19.15 -10.40
N TRP A 79 40.69 -17.91 -10.63
CA TRP A 79 41.97 -17.59 -11.26
C TRP A 79 43.17 -18.00 -10.40
N GLU A 80 43.07 -17.94 -9.07
CA GLU A 80 44.14 -18.42 -8.18
C GLU A 80 44.30 -19.95 -8.24
N PHE A 81 43.25 -20.73 -8.56
CA PHE A 81 43.37 -22.18 -8.81
C PHE A 81 44.22 -22.51 -10.04
N TRP A 82 44.25 -21.62 -11.03
CA TRP A 82 45.02 -21.81 -12.26
C TRP A 82 46.50 -21.44 -12.10
N LYS A 83 46.91 -20.88 -10.96
CA LYS A 83 48.32 -20.53 -10.69
C LYS A 83 49.05 -21.69 -9.98
N PRO A 84 50.05 -22.32 -10.63
CA PRO A 84 50.71 -23.51 -10.09
C PRO A 84 51.41 -23.26 -8.73
N ASP A 85 51.91 -22.04 -8.50
CA ASP A 85 52.68 -21.70 -7.30
C ASP A 85 51.84 -21.15 -6.14
N ARG A 86 50.51 -21.04 -6.31
CA ARG A 86 49.59 -20.48 -5.30
C ARG A 86 48.46 -21.41 -4.89
N TYR A 87 48.41 -22.60 -5.48
CA TYR A 87 47.48 -23.63 -5.06
C TYR A 87 47.90 -24.16 -3.67
N SER A 88 47.18 -23.71 -2.64
CA SER A 88 47.24 -24.32 -1.31
C SER A 88 46.03 -25.26 -1.17
N PRO A 89 46.22 -26.59 -1.15
CA PRO A 89 45.14 -27.55 -0.92
C PRO A 89 44.62 -27.37 0.51
N GLY A 90 43.59 -26.53 0.67
CA GLY A 90 43.02 -26.18 1.97
C GLY A 90 42.23 -24.87 1.99
N VAL A 91 42.42 -23.99 1.01
CA VAL A 91 41.79 -22.65 0.98
C VAL A 91 40.67 -22.56 -0.07
N LEU A 92 40.02 -23.69 -0.38
CA LEU A 92 38.90 -23.75 -1.33
C LEU A 92 37.72 -22.87 -0.89
N PHE A 93 37.55 -22.71 0.42
CA PHE A 93 36.56 -21.82 1.01
C PHE A 93 37.16 -21.15 2.25
N PRO A 94 37.80 -19.98 2.12
CA PRO A 94 38.20 -19.14 3.25
C PRO A 94 36.95 -18.71 4.06
N GLY A 95 36.41 -19.56 4.93
CA GLY A 95 35.18 -19.25 5.68
C GLY A 95 34.61 -20.41 6.47
N PHE A 96 34.91 -21.66 6.11
CA PHE A 96 34.55 -22.83 6.91
C PHE A 96 35.74 -23.23 7.80
N GLY A 97 35.89 -22.56 8.93
CA GLY A 97 36.77 -22.96 10.03
C GLY A 97 38.23 -22.51 9.89
N SER A 98 38.53 -21.34 10.43
CA SER A 98 39.83 -21.17 11.08
C SER A 98 39.65 -21.59 12.54
N GLU A 99 40.28 -22.69 12.96
CA GLU A 99 40.44 -23.02 14.39
C GLU A 99 41.49 -22.11 15.07
N ASN A 100 42.12 -21.21 14.31
CA ASN A 100 43.15 -20.31 14.82
C ASN A 100 42.55 -18.90 15.06
N PRO A 101 42.39 -18.47 16.32
CA PRO A 101 41.83 -17.16 16.67
C PRO A 101 42.76 -15.97 16.31
N GLU A 102 44.02 -16.24 15.96
CA GLU A 102 44.99 -15.21 15.54
C GLU A 102 45.13 -15.09 14.01
N ALA A 103 44.43 -15.90 13.23
CA ALA A 103 44.49 -15.81 11.77
C ALA A 103 43.82 -14.51 11.29
N PRO A 104 44.42 -13.76 10.34
CA PRO A 104 43.82 -12.56 9.78
C PRO A 104 42.44 -12.93 9.23
N ASN A 105 41.44 -12.16 9.69
CA ASN A 105 40.00 -12.35 9.45
C ASN A 105 39.78 -12.85 8.02
N ILE A 106 39.60 -14.16 7.90
CA ILE A 106 39.45 -14.83 6.61
C ILE A 106 38.13 -14.31 6.07
N ALA A 107 38.22 -13.48 5.03
CA ALA A 107 37.08 -12.75 4.48
C ALA A 107 35.91 -13.70 4.30
N ALA A 108 34.85 -13.51 5.11
CA ALA A 108 33.66 -14.34 5.05
C ALA A 108 33.20 -14.41 3.59
N ILE A 109 33.21 -15.62 3.03
CA ILE A 109 32.71 -15.83 1.68
C ILE A 109 31.25 -15.41 1.68
N ASP A 110 30.92 -14.46 0.82
CA ASP A 110 29.55 -14.14 0.51
C ASP A 110 28.98 -15.31 -0.30
N ILE A 111 28.45 -16.30 0.42
CA ILE A 111 27.87 -17.53 -0.15
C ILE A 111 26.75 -17.16 -1.11
N ASP A 112 25.97 -16.12 -0.81
CA ASP A 112 24.90 -15.66 -1.70
C ASP A 112 25.49 -15.17 -3.02
N ALA A 113 26.55 -14.36 -2.99
CA ALA A 113 27.20 -13.88 -4.19
C ALA A 113 27.84 -15.02 -5.01
N ALA A 114 28.44 -16.01 -4.34
CA ALA A 114 28.98 -17.20 -5.00
C ALA A 114 27.87 -18.04 -5.65
N LEU A 115 26.72 -18.21 -5.00
CA LEU A 115 25.56 -18.89 -5.57
C LEU A 115 24.96 -18.12 -6.75
N CYS A 116 24.87 -16.78 -6.65
CA CYS A 116 24.44 -15.93 -7.76
C CYS A 116 25.40 -16.05 -8.95
N PHE A 117 26.71 -16.16 -8.71
CA PHE A 117 27.70 -16.34 -9.76
C PHE A 117 27.59 -17.72 -10.43
N LEU A 118 27.47 -18.79 -9.65
CA LEU A 118 27.47 -20.16 -10.16
C LEU A 118 26.15 -20.58 -10.81
N PHE A 119 25.02 -20.07 -10.31
CA PHE A 119 23.67 -20.53 -10.68
C PHE A 119 22.78 -19.37 -11.11
N GLN A 120 23.35 -18.34 -11.72
CA GLN A 120 22.63 -17.11 -12.09
C GLN A 120 21.34 -17.42 -12.85
N ASP A 121 21.45 -18.21 -13.92
CA ASP A 121 20.34 -18.45 -14.84
C ASP A 121 19.28 -19.34 -14.20
N GLU A 122 19.69 -20.37 -13.44
CA GLU A 122 18.77 -21.23 -12.70
C GLU A 122 17.99 -20.47 -11.62
N ILE A 123 18.65 -19.55 -10.89
CA ILE A 123 18.00 -18.71 -9.89
C ILE A 123 16.96 -17.80 -10.54
N ILE A 124 17.31 -17.16 -11.66
CA ILE A 124 16.40 -16.27 -12.41
C ILE A 124 15.21 -17.05 -12.97
N GLU A 125 15.43 -18.21 -13.59
CA GLU A 125 14.35 -19.02 -14.17
C GLU A 125 13.40 -19.56 -13.09
N ARG A 126 13.94 -20.01 -11.93
CA ARG A 126 13.09 -20.42 -10.80
C ARG A 126 12.25 -19.26 -10.26
N PHE A 127 12.83 -18.07 -10.17
CA PHE A 127 12.06 -16.89 -9.74
C PHE A 127 10.94 -16.55 -10.72
N LYS A 128 11.21 -16.58 -12.03
CA LYS A 128 10.18 -16.38 -13.07
C LYS A 128 9.03 -17.36 -12.91
N ALA A 129 9.33 -18.66 -12.71
CA ALA A 129 8.31 -19.68 -12.50
C ALA A 129 7.42 -19.37 -11.27
N ILE A 130 8.02 -19.00 -10.14
CA ILE A 130 7.29 -18.60 -8.93
C ILE A 130 6.36 -17.40 -9.21
N THR A 131 6.86 -16.39 -9.92
CA THR A 131 6.05 -15.19 -10.23
C THR A 131 4.94 -15.45 -11.23
N ALA A 132 5.10 -16.44 -12.13
CA ALA A 132 4.10 -16.81 -13.13
C ALA A 132 2.93 -17.60 -12.52
N GLU A 133 3.18 -18.42 -11.50
CA GLU A 133 2.19 -19.35 -10.96
C GLU A 133 1.32 -18.77 -9.83
N GLY A 134 1.75 -17.70 -9.14
CA GLY A 134 1.13 -17.32 -7.87
C GLY A 134 0.82 -15.84 -7.62
N LEU A 135 1.32 -14.91 -8.43
CA LEU A 135 1.19 -13.48 -8.14
C LEU A 135 0.17 -12.84 -9.07
N LYS A 136 -1.03 -12.54 -8.55
CA LYS A 136 -1.98 -11.66 -9.25
C LYS A 136 -1.28 -10.30 -9.46
N PRO A 137 -1.06 -9.88 -10.71
CA PRO A 137 -0.38 -8.62 -10.96
C PRO A 137 -1.24 -7.46 -10.46
N GLY A 138 -0.65 -6.57 -9.64
CA GLY A 138 -1.24 -5.27 -9.33
C GLY A 138 -1.20 -4.35 -10.55
N LEU A 139 -1.71 -3.12 -10.39
CA LEU A 139 -1.62 -2.12 -11.47
C LEU A 139 -0.17 -1.91 -11.94
N PRO A 140 0.03 -1.58 -13.23
CA PRO A 140 1.30 -1.07 -13.75
C PRO A 140 1.83 0.07 -12.89
N LEU A 141 3.14 0.11 -12.65
CA LEU A 141 3.75 1.07 -11.72
C LEU A 141 3.62 2.52 -12.18
N ASP A 142 3.59 2.75 -13.49
CA ASP A 142 3.41 4.04 -14.14
C ASP A 142 1.96 4.55 -14.04
N GLU A 143 0.98 3.64 -14.04
CA GLU A 143 -0.44 3.98 -13.88
C GLU A 143 -0.84 4.21 -12.42
N ARG A 144 -0.17 3.55 -11.46
CA ARG A 144 -0.50 3.63 -10.02
C ARG A 144 -0.65 5.06 -9.49
N PRO A 145 0.28 6.01 -9.73
CA PRO A 145 0.16 7.37 -9.20
C PRO A 145 -1.09 8.09 -9.72
N ALA A 146 -1.41 7.93 -11.00
CA ALA A 146 -2.58 8.57 -11.60
C ALA A 146 -3.89 8.01 -11.04
N VAL A 147 -3.96 6.69 -10.86
CA VAL A 147 -5.15 6.04 -10.27
C VAL A 147 -5.30 6.39 -8.80
N LEU A 148 -4.22 6.43 -8.03
CA LEU A 148 -4.25 6.86 -6.63
C LEU A 148 -4.68 8.32 -6.50
N ALA A 149 -4.14 9.23 -7.31
CA ALA A 149 -4.53 10.64 -7.30
C ALA A 149 -6.02 10.80 -7.63
N LYS A 150 -6.54 10.04 -8.60
CA LYS A 150 -7.97 10.02 -8.93
C LYS A 150 -8.83 9.57 -7.74
N LEU A 151 -8.46 8.45 -7.10
CA LEU A 151 -9.21 7.93 -5.95
C LEU A 151 -9.12 8.86 -4.74
N GLU A 152 -7.98 9.52 -4.51
CA GLU A 152 -7.80 10.50 -3.45
C GLU A 152 -8.64 11.76 -3.68
N ALA A 153 -8.82 12.19 -4.93
CA ALA A 153 -9.73 13.27 -5.30
C ALA A 153 -11.21 12.88 -5.13
N GLU A 154 -11.60 11.67 -5.55
CA GLU A 154 -12.95 11.12 -5.32
C GLU A 154 -13.26 11.01 -3.82
N LEU A 155 -12.30 10.55 -3.02
CA LEU A 155 -12.41 10.47 -1.57
C LEU A 155 -12.61 11.87 -0.95
N LEU A 156 -11.82 12.86 -1.38
CA LEU A 156 -11.96 14.23 -0.91
C LEU A 156 -13.35 14.79 -1.22
N GLN A 157 -13.88 14.54 -2.41
CA GLN A 157 -15.22 15.00 -2.79
C GLN A 157 -16.32 14.40 -1.92
N LEU A 158 -16.20 13.12 -1.58
CA LEU A 158 -17.13 12.44 -0.65
C LEU A 158 -17.01 13.00 0.77
N GLU A 159 -15.81 13.33 1.23
CA GLU A 159 -15.59 13.95 2.55
C GLU A 159 -16.23 15.35 2.62
N ILE A 160 -16.13 16.15 1.54
CA ILE A 160 -16.81 17.44 1.42
C ILE A 160 -18.33 17.27 1.44
N GLU A 161 -18.87 16.29 0.71
CA GLU A 161 -20.31 15.99 0.70
C GLU A 161 -20.81 15.55 2.09
N GLU A 162 -20.05 14.72 2.80
CA GLU A 162 -20.37 14.33 4.18
C GLU A 162 -20.46 15.55 5.10
N GLU A 163 -19.46 16.42 5.08
CA GLU A 163 -19.44 17.60 5.97
C GLU A 163 -20.60 18.56 5.63
N ALA A 164 -20.92 18.76 4.36
CA ALA A 164 -22.06 19.58 3.96
C ALA A 164 -23.38 19.07 4.54
N LEU A 165 -23.59 17.75 4.53
CA LEU A 165 -24.77 17.11 5.13
C LEU A 165 -24.78 17.22 6.65
N ILE A 166 -23.63 17.05 7.31
CA ILE A 166 -23.51 17.21 8.77
C ILE A 166 -23.83 18.65 9.17
N VAL A 167 -23.30 19.64 8.45
CA VAL A 167 -23.59 21.06 8.69
C VAL A 167 -25.07 21.37 8.48
N GLU A 168 -25.72 20.77 7.48
CA GLU A 168 -27.17 20.91 7.27
C GLU A 168 -27.98 20.35 8.45
N LEU A 169 -27.62 19.15 8.93
CA LEU A 169 -28.24 18.51 10.10
C LEU A 169 -28.00 19.30 11.40
N ASP A 170 -26.79 19.83 11.60
CA ASP A 170 -26.44 20.73 12.70
C ASP A 170 -27.35 21.98 12.68
N ARG A 171 -27.55 22.59 11.50
CA ARG A 171 -28.45 23.76 11.32
C ARG A 171 -29.92 23.44 11.61
N MET A 172 -30.35 22.20 11.38
CA MET A 172 -31.69 21.73 11.74
C MET A 172 -31.84 21.41 13.23
N GLY A 173 -30.76 21.48 14.02
CA GLY A 173 -30.76 21.17 15.45
C GLY A 173 -30.59 19.68 15.77
N PHE A 174 -30.10 18.88 14.82
CA PHE A 174 -29.89 17.44 14.96
C PHE A 174 -28.42 17.09 14.72
N PRO A 175 -27.54 17.40 15.69
CA PRO A 175 -26.12 17.24 15.47
C PRO A 175 -25.74 15.77 15.31
N ILE A 176 -24.83 15.51 14.37
CA ILE A 176 -24.23 14.20 14.14
C ILE A 176 -22.74 14.27 14.43
N GLU A 177 -22.24 13.25 15.12
CA GLU A 177 -20.82 13.11 15.40
C GLU A 177 -20.02 12.96 14.10
N ARG A 178 -19.01 13.82 13.93
CA ARG A 178 -18.03 13.73 12.85
C ARG A 178 -17.12 12.52 13.07
N ARG A 179 -16.60 11.93 12.00
CA ARG A 179 -15.68 10.79 12.11
C ARG A 179 -14.35 11.24 12.73
N GLU A 180 -13.74 10.39 13.55
CA GLU A 180 -12.42 10.66 14.18
C GLU A 180 -11.31 10.86 13.14
N ASP A 181 -11.47 10.28 11.96
CA ASP A 181 -10.52 10.32 10.84
C ASP A 181 -10.96 11.29 9.73
N ALA A 182 -11.82 12.25 10.05
CA ALA A 182 -12.17 13.34 9.15
C ALA A 182 -10.96 14.26 8.94
N ARG A 183 -10.77 14.70 7.70
CA ARG A 183 -9.68 15.62 7.35
C ARG A 183 -9.93 17.00 7.96
N PRO A 184 -9.00 17.56 8.75
CA PRO A 184 -9.18 18.87 9.37
C PRO A 184 -9.50 19.97 8.36
N GLU A 185 -8.88 19.94 7.18
CA GLU A 185 -9.10 20.92 6.11
C GLU A 185 -10.55 20.94 5.59
N VAL A 186 -11.23 19.78 5.57
CA VAL A 186 -12.64 19.69 5.16
C VAL A 186 -13.55 20.22 6.26
N VAL A 187 -13.27 19.86 7.52
CA VAL A 187 -14.09 20.24 8.68
C VAL A 187 -13.96 21.74 8.99
N LEU A 188 -12.78 22.33 8.81
CA LEU A 188 -12.51 23.72 9.15
C LEU A 188 -12.82 24.71 8.01
N GLU A 189 -13.38 24.23 6.89
CA GLU A 189 -13.58 25.02 5.66
C GLU A 189 -12.30 25.72 5.16
N TRP A 190 -11.11 25.15 5.43
CA TRP A 190 -9.85 25.68 4.90
C TRP A 190 -9.70 25.28 3.44
N GLN A 191 -10.28 26.08 2.56
CA GLN A 191 -10.00 26.08 1.13
C GLN A 191 -9.32 27.40 0.80
N ASP A 192 -8.02 27.35 0.47
CA ASP A 192 -7.26 28.49 -0.07
C ASP A 192 -7.81 28.96 -1.43
#